data_AF-A0A933YWL3-F1
#
_entry.id   AF-A0A933YWL3-F1
#
_cell.length_a   1.000
_cell.length_b   1.000
_cell.length_c   1.000
_cell.angle_alpha   90.00
_cell.angle_beta   90.00
_cell.angle_gamma   90.00
#
_symmetry.space_group_name_H-M   'P 1'
#
loop_
_entity.id
_entity.type
_entity.pdbx_description
1 polymer ?
#
loop_
_entity_poly.entity_id
_entity_poly.type
_entity_poly.pdbx_seq_one_letter_code
_entity_poly.pdbx_strand_id
1 'polypeptide(L)'
;MAEAAPRKVAVLVTGPSEAGLRRFLARYVKPAFGMVKNQWRMSYRERYALTVISRPLRSGQDAAGAYAAHAGSGALVLAALDPGLPGSGRDAARAWLAEAGFEPVVELAVDLDCLEADLIDQGALVVNFVNAQCPWRVEPIEDLDAYVAKNSKPFWA
;
A
#
# COMPACT_ATOMS: atom_id res chain seq x y z
N MET A 1 -10.90 28.51 -6.35
CA MET A 1 -10.63 28.03 -4.98
C MET A 1 -9.40 27.15 -5.05
N ALA A 2 -8.47 27.24 -4.11
CA ALA A 2 -7.33 26.32 -4.11
C ALA A 2 -7.85 24.90 -3.83
N GLU A 3 -7.61 23.98 -4.74
CA GLU A 3 -7.93 22.56 -4.55
C GLU A 3 -7.04 22.04 -3.42
N ALA A 4 -7.66 21.51 -2.36
CA ALA A 4 -6.89 21.02 -1.22
C ALA A 4 -6.00 19.86 -1.68
N ALA A 5 -4.71 19.91 -1.35
CA ALA A 5 -3.76 18.90 -1.77
C ALA A 5 -4.27 17.50 -1.37
N PRO A 6 -4.21 16.50 -2.28
CA PRO A 6 -4.81 15.19 -2.04
C PRO A 6 -4.19 14.55 -0.79
N ARG A 7 -5.05 14.12 0.13
CA ARG A 7 -4.64 13.54 1.41
C ARG A 7 -3.77 12.31 1.16
N LYS A 8 -2.56 12.33 1.69
CA LYS A 8 -1.62 11.21 1.61
C LYS A 8 -1.80 10.29 2.81
N VAL A 9 -1.89 8.98 2.61
CA VAL A 9 -2.10 8.00 3.70
C VAL A 9 -1.05 6.90 3.68
N ALA A 10 -0.72 6.31 4.83
CA ALA A 10 0.26 5.23 4.88
C ALA A 10 -0.10 4.08 5.82
N VAL A 11 0.37 2.89 5.45
CA VAL A 11 0.41 1.69 6.31
C VAL A 11 1.86 1.26 6.50
N LEU A 12 2.34 1.28 7.74
CA LEU A 12 3.60 0.68 8.13
C LEU A 12 3.34 -0.74 8.64
N VAL A 13 3.77 -1.73 7.86
CA VAL A 13 3.64 -3.14 8.22
C VAL A 13 4.93 -3.59 8.93
N THR A 14 4.82 -4.08 10.16
CA THR A 14 5.95 -4.67 10.91
C THR A 14 5.83 -6.19 10.96
N GLY A 15 6.94 -6.87 11.19
CA GLY A 15 6.96 -8.32 11.41
C GLY A 15 8.38 -8.86 11.60
N PRO A 16 8.53 -10.15 11.95
CA PRO A 16 9.79 -10.67 12.47
C PRO A 16 10.89 -10.89 11.43
N SER A 17 10.58 -10.90 10.12
CA SER A 17 11.58 -11.10 9.07
C SER A 17 11.28 -10.38 7.76
N GLU A 18 12.34 -9.90 7.09
CA GLU A 18 12.23 -9.28 5.76
C GLU A 18 11.70 -10.26 4.71
N ALA A 19 12.15 -11.51 4.74
CA ALA A 19 11.72 -12.53 3.79
C ALA A 19 10.22 -12.84 3.93
N GLY A 20 9.72 -12.93 5.17
CA GLY A 20 8.30 -13.15 5.46
C GLY A 20 7.44 -11.94 5.11
N LEU A 21 7.82 -10.73 5.53
CA LEU A 21 7.12 -9.48 5.17
C LEU A 21 7.04 -9.29 3.66
N ARG A 22 8.13 -9.58 2.94
CA ARG A 22 8.16 -9.52 1.48
C ARG A 22 7.22 -10.54 0.84
N ARG A 23 7.09 -11.75 1.40
CA ARG A 23 6.11 -12.77 0.94
C ARG A 23 4.69 -12.34 1.25
N PHE A 24 4.39 -11.90 2.47
CA PHE A 24 3.09 -11.40 2.91
C PHE A 24 2.60 -10.28 2.00
N LEU A 25 3.40 -9.21 1.86
CA LEU A 25 3.05 -8.07 1.00
C LEU A 25 2.90 -8.49 -0.47
N ALA A 26 3.71 -9.43 -0.97
CA ALA A 26 3.59 -9.90 -2.34
C ALA A 26 2.39 -10.82 -2.61
N ARG A 27 1.92 -11.57 -1.61
CA ARG A 27 0.85 -12.59 -1.76
C ARG A 27 -0.53 -12.08 -1.39
N TYR A 28 -0.65 -11.24 -0.36
CA TYR A 28 -1.97 -10.82 0.16
C TYR A 28 -2.29 -9.35 -0.10
N VAL A 29 -1.28 -8.49 -0.29
CA VAL A 29 -1.46 -7.04 -0.45
C VAL A 29 -1.31 -6.57 -1.90
N LYS A 30 -0.19 -6.89 -2.57
CA LYS A 30 0.06 -6.52 -3.99
C LYS A 30 -0.99 -7.04 -4.98
N PRO A 31 -1.58 -8.26 -4.83
CA PRO A 31 -2.60 -8.72 -5.77
C PRO A 31 -3.94 -7.99 -5.63
N ALA A 32 -4.33 -7.60 -4.42
CA ALA A 32 -5.56 -6.83 -4.16
C ALA A 32 -5.54 -5.46 -4.85
N PHE A 33 -4.38 -4.80 -4.90
CA PHE A 33 -4.15 -3.58 -5.67
C PHE A 33 -3.92 -3.82 -7.17
N GLY A 34 -4.15 -5.05 -7.64
CA GLY A 34 -4.10 -5.39 -9.04
C GLY A 34 -2.69 -5.33 -9.63
N MET A 35 -1.70 -5.96 -9.01
CA MET A 35 -0.46 -6.29 -9.72
C MET A 35 -0.66 -7.47 -10.70
N VAL A 36 -1.65 -8.34 -10.45
CA VAL A 36 -2.46 -9.13 -11.42
C VAL A 36 -3.77 -9.55 -10.73
N LYS A 37 -4.95 -9.66 -11.36
CA LYS A 37 -5.36 -9.40 -12.77
C LYS A 37 -6.66 -8.56 -12.79
N ASN A 38 -7.10 -8.14 -13.98
CA ASN A 38 -8.21 -7.18 -14.28
C ASN A 38 -9.53 -7.59 -13.57
N GLN A 39 -10.37 -6.68 -13.02
CA GLN A 39 -10.96 -5.52 -13.71
C GLN A 39 -10.91 -4.18 -12.92
N TRP A 40 -10.62 -4.18 -11.62
CA TRP A 40 -10.58 -2.98 -10.75
C TRP A 40 -9.47 -1.96 -11.11
N ARG A 41 -8.63 -2.29 -12.10
CA ARG A 41 -7.23 -1.85 -12.20
C ARG A 41 -6.98 -0.54 -12.94
N MET A 42 -7.85 -0.16 -13.87
CA MET A 42 -7.60 1.06 -14.67
C MET A 42 -7.97 2.30 -13.89
N SER A 43 -9.17 2.33 -13.29
CA SER A 43 -9.53 3.32 -12.28
C SER A 43 -8.43 3.41 -11.23
N TYR A 44 -8.02 2.28 -10.60
CA TYR A 44 -7.04 2.29 -9.51
C TYR A 44 -5.63 2.78 -9.90
N ARG A 45 -5.24 2.78 -11.19
CA ARG A 45 -3.84 3.02 -11.61
C ARG A 45 -3.59 4.39 -12.23
N GLU A 46 -4.63 5.02 -12.78
CA GLU A 46 -4.52 6.34 -13.43
C GLU A 46 -4.81 7.50 -12.46
N ARG A 47 -5.68 7.28 -11.46
CA ARG A 47 -6.12 8.33 -10.52
C ARG A 47 -5.45 8.27 -9.15
N TYR A 48 -4.73 7.19 -8.83
CA TYR A 48 -4.40 6.86 -7.44
C TYR A 48 -2.96 6.38 -7.28
N ALA A 49 -2.10 7.26 -6.77
CA ALA A 49 -0.68 7.00 -6.60
C ALA A 49 -0.38 6.15 -5.34
N LEU A 50 -0.83 4.89 -5.34
CA LEU A 50 -0.49 3.89 -4.32
C LEU A 50 0.85 3.20 -4.63
N THR A 51 1.69 3.02 -3.62
CA THR A 51 2.97 2.28 -3.70
C THR A 51 3.05 1.20 -2.61
N VAL A 52 3.63 0.03 -2.92
CA VAL A 52 3.86 -1.05 -1.95
C VAL A 52 5.35 -1.45 -1.88
N ILE A 53 6.04 -1.00 -0.83
CA ILE A 53 7.45 -1.27 -0.56
C ILE A 53 7.57 -2.52 0.34
N SER A 54 8.13 -3.59 -0.22
CA SER A 54 8.31 -4.86 0.50
C SER A 54 9.64 -5.00 1.27
N ARG A 55 10.38 -3.90 1.43
CA ARG A 55 11.70 -3.86 2.10
C ARG A 55 11.61 -3.11 3.43
N PRO A 56 11.94 -3.75 4.56
CA PRO A 56 12.19 -3.07 5.83
C PRO A 56 13.29 -2.02 5.73
N LEU A 57 13.05 -0.83 6.29
CA LEU A 57 14.13 0.09 6.64
C LEU A 57 15.04 -0.58 7.68
N ARG A 58 16.34 -0.24 7.69
CA ARG A 58 17.25 -0.63 8.78
C ARG A 58 17.56 0.57 9.66
N SER A 59 17.78 0.34 10.95
CA SER A 59 18.33 1.40 11.81
C SER A 59 19.66 1.90 11.23
N GLY A 60 19.84 3.22 11.16
CA GLY A 60 20.99 3.86 10.51
C GLY A 60 20.95 3.91 8.97
N GLN A 61 19.94 3.34 8.30
CA GLN A 61 19.69 3.65 6.89
C GLN A 61 18.93 4.98 6.77
N ASP A 62 19.37 5.82 5.84
CA ASP A 62 18.68 7.05 5.48
C ASP A 62 17.31 6.72 4.85
N ALA A 63 16.24 7.12 5.54
CA ALA A 63 14.87 6.97 5.08
C ALA A 63 14.57 7.85 3.86
N ALA A 64 15.19 9.02 3.75
CA ALA A 64 15.02 9.90 2.59
C ALA A 64 15.60 9.23 1.34
N GLY A 65 16.87 8.80 1.38
CA GLY A 65 17.49 8.03 0.30
C GLY A 65 16.76 6.72 -0.05
N ALA A 66 16.14 6.06 0.94
CA ALA A 66 15.37 4.83 0.71
C ALA A 66 13.99 5.07 0.07
N TYR A 67 13.30 6.16 0.44
CA TYR A 67 11.86 6.33 0.17
C TYR A 67 11.48 7.63 -0.57
N ALA A 68 12.41 8.56 -0.85
CA ALA A 68 12.10 9.84 -1.52
C ALA A 68 11.41 9.68 -2.88
N ALA A 69 11.71 8.64 -3.65
CA ALA A 69 11.02 8.31 -4.91
C ALA A 69 9.51 8.05 -4.74
N HIS A 70 9.05 7.85 -3.49
CA HIS A 70 7.66 7.58 -3.10
C HIS A 70 7.07 8.74 -2.27
N ALA A 71 7.80 9.84 -2.08
CA ALA A 71 7.29 11.04 -1.42
C ALA A 71 6.15 11.73 -2.21
N GLY A 72 6.01 11.45 -3.51
CA GLY A 72 4.87 11.88 -4.32
C GLY A 72 3.62 10.97 -4.24
N SER A 73 3.71 9.81 -3.58
CA SER A 73 2.62 8.84 -3.53
C SER A 73 1.45 9.30 -2.66
N GLY A 74 0.22 9.21 -3.16
CA GLY A 74 -1.01 9.49 -2.42
C GLY A 74 -1.36 8.40 -1.40
N ALA A 75 -0.87 7.18 -1.61
CA ALA A 75 -0.94 6.13 -0.61
C ALA A 75 0.36 5.30 -0.58
N LEU A 76 0.77 4.85 0.59
CA LEU A 76 2.02 4.10 0.74
C LEU A 76 1.89 2.96 1.75
N VAL A 77 2.11 1.73 1.30
CA VAL A 77 2.31 0.57 2.18
C VAL A 77 3.80 0.25 2.19
N LEU A 78 4.41 0.18 3.35
CA LEU A 78 5.84 -0.11 3.51
C LEU A 78 6.09 -1.10 4.65
N ALA A 79 7.27 -1.70 4.65
CA ALA A 79 7.69 -2.64 5.69
C ALA A 79 8.71 -2.00 6.65
N ALA A 80 8.73 -2.48 7.89
CA ALA A 80 9.83 -2.40 8.86
C ALA A 80 9.93 -3.75 9.60
N LEU A 81 10.98 -4.03 10.38
CA LEU A 81 10.86 -5.13 11.35
C LEU A 81 10.17 -4.65 12.62
N ASP A 82 9.70 -5.59 13.43
CA ASP A 82 9.15 -5.29 14.75
C ASP A 82 10.10 -4.43 15.61
N PRO A 83 9.58 -3.49 16.41
CA PRO A 83 10.39 -2.53 17.17
C PRO A 83 11.40 -3.16 18.14
N GLY A 84 11.17 -4.40 18.58
CA GLY A 84 12.11 -5.14 19.43
C GLY A 84 13.33 -5.73 18.71
N LEU A 85 13.36 -5.72 17.37
CA LEU A 85 14.42 -6.37 16.59
C LEU A 85 15.59 -5.41 16.26
N PRO A 86 16.85 -5.89 16.35
CA PRO A 86 18.02 -5.12 15.92
C PRO A 86 17.87 -4.62 14.48
N GLY A 87 18.06 -3.31 14.28
CA GLY A 87 17.89 -2.73 12.96
C GLY A 87 16.44 -2.69 12.46
N SER A 88 15.45 -2.62 13.35
CA SER A 88 14.02 -2.54 13.02
C SER A 88 13.68 -1.49 11.95
N GLY A 89 14.25 -0.29 12.07
CA GLY A 89 13.99 0.83 11.16
C GLY A 89 12.58 1.43 11.27
N ARG A 90 11.68 0.85 12.08
CA ARG A 90 10.29 1.30 12.26
C ARG A 90 10.19 2.77 12.63
N ASP A 91 10.88 3.23 13.67
CA ASP A 91 10.72 4.60 14.15
C ASP A 91 11.27 5.63 13.15
N ALA A 92 12.34 5.29 12.43
CA ALA A 92 12.86 6.10 11.32
C ALA A 92 11.90 6.13 10.12
N ALA A 93 11.21 5.02 9.82
CA ALA A 93 10.16 4.99 8.81
C ALA A 93 8.94 5.82 9.23
N ARG A 94 8.55 5.79 10.51
CA ARG A 94 7.46 6.63 11.06
C ARG A 94 7.79 8.12 11.00
N ALA A 95 9.01 8.51 11.38
CA ALA A 95 9.48 9.89 11.29
C ALA A 95 9.43 10.39 9.85
N TRP A 96 10.00 9.64 8.91
CA TRP A 96 9.98 9.98 7.48
C TRP A 96 8.57 10.08 6.91
N LEU A 97 7.63 9.21 7.31
CA LEU A 97 6.23 9.29 6.87
C LEU A 97 5.56 10.60 7.32
N ALA A 98 5.80 11.02 8.57
CA ALA A 98 5.28 12.27 9.09
C ALA A 98 5.91 13.49 8.39
N GLU A 99 7.23 13.49 8.20
CA GLU A 99 7.96 14.54 7.46
C GLU A 99 7.51 14.65 6.00
N ALA A 100 7.25 13.51 5.35
CA ALA A 100 6.71 13.45 3.99
C ALA A 100 5.20 13.76 3.92
N GLY A 101 4.54 14.07 5.04
CA GLY A 101 3.13 14.50 5.08
C GLY A 101 2.12 13.37 4.81
N PHE A 102 2.44 12.12 5.15
CA PHE A 102 1.45 11.04 5.18
C PHE A 102 0.64 11.10 6.48
N GLU A 103 -0.66 11.37 6.38
CA GLU A 103 -1.59 11.42 7.51
C GLU A 103 -3.00 10.96 7.08
N PRO A 104 -3.53 9.83 7.60
CA PRO A 104 -3.02 9.10 8.75
C PRO A 104 -1.94 8.08 8.36
N VAL A 105 -1.07 7.78 9.33
CA VAL A 105 -0.23 6.57 9.31
C VAL A 105 -0.86 5.57 10.26
N VAL A 106 -1.18 4.37 9.78
CA VAL A 106 -1.50 3.21 10.62
C VAL A 106 -0.34 2.24 10.62
N GLU A 107 -0.08 1.66 11.78
CA GLU A 107 0.91 0.60 11.96
C GLU A 107 0.18 -0.73 12.14
N LEU A 108 0.59 -1.76 11.41
CA LEU A 108 0.06 -3.12 11.49
C LEU A 108 1.21 -4.09 11.74
N ALA A 109 1.27 -4.66 12.93
CA ALA A 109 2.13 -5.80 13.20
C ALA A 109 1.53 -7.05 12.56
N VAL A 110 2.33 -7.78 11.79
CA VAL A 110 1.91 -9.01 11.10
C VAL A 110 2.56 -10.21 11.77
N ASP A 111 1.72 -11.10 12.29
CA ASP A 111 2.15 -12.43 12.68
C ASP A 111 2.40 -13.24 11.40
N LEU A 112 3.59 -13.84 11.30
CA LEU A 112 4.01 -14.64 10.16
C LEU A 112 3.97 -16.15 10.45
N ASP A 113 3.77 -16.55 11.71
CA ASP A 113 3.75 -17.94 12.17
C ASP A 113 2.30 -18.42 12.47
N CYS A 114 1.30 -17.68 11.98
CA CYS A 114 -0.13 -17.99 12.05
C CYS A 114 -0.64 -18.81 10.85
N LEU A 115 -1.96 -19.08 10.78
CA LEU A 115 -2.56 -19.83 9.67
C LEU A 115 -2.64 -18.97 8.40
N GLU A 116 -2.74 -19.61 7.23
CA GLU A 116 -2.89 -18.89 5.95
C GLU A 116 -4.17 -18.02 5.91
N ALA A 117 -5.26 -18.45 6.58
CA ALA A 117 -6.47 -17.64 6.73
C ALA A 117 -6.19 -16.33 7.48
N ASP A 118 -5.47 -16.39 8.60
CA ASP A 118 -5.11 -15.22 9.40
C ASP A 118 -4.22 -14.25 8.60
N LEU A 119 -3.33 -14.77 7.73
CA LEU A 119 -2.50 -13.95 6.83
C LEU A 119 -3.34 -13.25 5.74
N ILE A 120 -4.39 -13.90 5.24
CA ILE A 120 -5.34 -13.30 4.29
C ILE A 120 -6.10 -12.15 4.97
N ASP A 121 -6.60 -12.36 6.18
CA ASP A 121 -7.34 -11.36 6.95
C ASP A 121 -6.44 -10.16 7.32
N GLN A 122 -5.21 -10.41 7.77
CA GLN A 122 -4.21 -9.35 7.99
C GLN A 122 -3.89 -8.57 6.71
N GLY A 123 -3.82 -9.25 5.55
CA GLY A 123 -3.69 -8.59 4.25
C GLY A 123 -4.89 -7.71 3.90
N ALA A 124 -6.10 -8.20 4.18
CA ALA A 124 -7.34 -7.46 3.97
C ALA A 124 -7.44 -6.20 4.85
N LEU A 125 -6.92 -6.23 6.09
CA LEU A 125 -6.85 -5.03 6.94
C LEU A 125 -6.04 -3.89 6.31
N VAL A 126 -4.88 -4.20 5.71
CA VAL A 126 -4.06 -3.21 4.97
C VAL A 126 -4.85 -2.58 3.82
N VAL A 127 -5.51 -3.41 3.02
CA VAL A 127 -6.29 -2.99 1.85
C VAL A 127 -7.50 -2.15 2.27
N ASN A 128 -8.22 -2.59 3.29
CA ASN A 128 -9.41 -1.92 3.81
C ASN A 128 -9.09 -0.57 4.43
N PHE A 129 -7.97 -0.43 5.15
CA PHE A 129 -7.52 0.87 5.66
C PHE A 129 -7.28 1.86 4.53
N VAL A 130 -6.53 1.48 3.49
CA VAL A 130 -6.26 2.33 2.33
C VAL A 130 -7.56 2.72 1.62
N ASN A 131 -8.47 1.77 1.40
CA ASN A 131 -9.76 2.04 0.78
C ASN A 131 -10.69 2.93 1.63
N ALA A 132 -10.60 2.88 2.96
CA ALA A 132 -11.40 3.71 3.85
C ALA A 132 -10.84 5.14 4.02
N GLN A 133 -9.52 5.30 4.00
CA GLN A 133 -8.84 6.59 4.26
C GLN A 133 -8.49 7.38 3.00
N CYS A 134 -8.49 6.74 1.84
CA CYS A 134 -8.50 7.43 0.56
C CYS A 134 -9.95 7.59 0.09
N PRO A 135 -10.58 8.77 0.25
CA PRO A 135 -11.91 9.05 -0.27
C PRO A 135 -11.82 9.32 -1.77
N TRP A 136 -11.40 8.29 -2.49
CA TRP A 136 -11.54 8.18 -3.93
C TRP A 136 -13.04 8.32 -4.24
N ARG A 137 -13.52 9.54 -4.47
CA ARG A 137 -14.83 9.71 -5.11
C ARG A 137 -14.70 9.00 -6.44
N VAL A 138 -15.43 7.89 -6.55
CA VAL A 138 -15.91 7.42 -7.84
C VAL A 138 -16.72 8.59 -8.38
N GLU A 139 -16.10 9.43 -9.20
CA GLU A 139 -16.86 10.05 -10.28
C GLU A 139 -17.54 8.87 -10.97
N PRO A 140 -18.88 8.87 -11.06
CA PRO A 140 -19.57 7.80 -11.76
C PRO A 140 -18.93 7.69 -13.14
N ILE A 141 -18.61 6.46 -13.55
CA ILE A 141 -18.26 6.23 -14.95
C ILE A 141 -19.52 6.61 -15.71
N GLU A 142 -19.51 7.77 -16.37
CA GLU A 142 -20.71 8.41 -16.94
C GLU A 142 -21.43 7.45 -17.92
N ASP A 143 -20.65 6.59 -18.56
CA ASP A 143 -21.11 5.46 -19.35
C ASP A 143 -20.27 4.20 -18.99
N LEU A 144 -20.80 3.41 -18.05
CA LEU A 144 -20.20 2.15 -17.62
C LEU A 144 -20.11 1.14 -18.77
N ASP A 145 -21.09 1.14 -19.68
CA ASP A 145 -21.18 0.17 -20.77
C ASP A 145 -20.16 0.47 -21.87
N ALA A 146 -19.94 1.75 -22.22
CA ALA A 146 -18.86 2.16 -23.11
C ALA A 146 -17.47 1.84 -22.54
N TYR A 147 -17.27 2.01 -21.22
CA TYR A 147 -16.03 1.62 -20.56
C TYR A 147 -15.82 0.10 -20.58
N VAL A 148 -16.87 -0.69 -20.34
CA VAL A 148 -16.81 -2.16 -20.44
C VAL A 148 -16.52 -2.57 -21.88
N ALA A 149 -17.24 -2.06 -22.88
CA ALA A 149 -17.05 -2.38 -24.30
C ALA A 149 -15.63 -2.05 -24.81
N LYS A 150 -15.06 -0.92 -24.38
CA LYS A 150 -13.69 -0.51 -24.75
C LYS A 150 -12.60 -1.41 -24.15
N ASN A 151 -12.84 -1.99 -22.97
CA ASN A 151 -11.81 -2.69 -22.19
C ASN A 151 -12.04 -4.20 -22.05
N SER A 152 -13.20 -4.72 -22.47
CA SER A 152 -13.44 -6.14 -22.64
C SER A 152 -12.69 -6.64 -23.88
N LYS A 153 -11.45 -7.11 -23.68
CA LYS A 153 -10.86 -8.05 -24.64
C LYS A 153 -11.75 -9.30 -24.68
N PRO A 154 -12.16 -9.80 -25.86
CA PRO A 154 -12.86 -11.07 -25.94
C PRO A 154 -11.98 -12.17 -25.34
N PHE A 155 -12.59 -13.13 -24.66
CA PHE A 155 -11.91 -14.13 -23.83
C PHE A 155 -10.96 -15.09 -24.60
N TRP A 156 -10.89 -14.93 -25.93
CA TRP A 156 -10.27 -15.84 -26.88
C TRP A 156 -9.31 -15.14 -27.87
N ALA A 157 -8.83 -13.92 -27.56
CA ALA A 157 -7.92 -13.12 -28.40
C ALA A 157 -6.63 -12.68 -27.67
#